data_AF-A0A1I4HH05-F1
#
_entry.id   AF-A0A1I4HH05-F1
#
_cell.length_a   1.000
_cell.length_b   1.000
_cell.length_c   1.000
_cell.angle_alpha   90.00
_cell.angle_beta   90.00
_cell.angle_gamma   90.00
#
_symmetry.space_group_name_H-M   'P 1'
#
loop_
_entity.id
_entity.type
_entity.pdbx_description
1 polymer ?
#
loop_
_entity_poly.entity_id
_entity_poly.type
_entity_poly.pdbx_seq_one_letter_code
_entity_poly.pdbx_strand_id
1 'polypeptide(L)' 'MVDIKHFDGFGEKGIHFKYKEKDFLLSQPLFEQAKLYMQDSLIAVWKIQITARRVEVKIYDDDFIEDKYLVIGLFHTWFY' A
#
# COMPACT_ATOMS: atom_id res chain seq x y z
N MET A 1 -3.72 5.86 23.96
CA MET A 1 -3.20 4.48 23.90
C MET A 1 -2.52 4.38 22.54
N VAL A 2 -1.19 4.36 22.50
CA VAL A 2 -0.45 4.25 21.24
C VAL A 2 -0.48 2.76 20.87
N ASP A 3 -1.21 2.43 19.80
CA ASP A 3 -1.29 1.07 19.27
C ASP A 3 0.02 0.77 18.53
N ILE A 4 0.98 0.16 19.24
CA ILE A 4 2.25 -0.25 18.66
C ILE A 4 2.04 -1.64 18.06
N LYS A 5 1.74 -1.69 16.76
CA LYS A 5 1.73 -2.94 16.01
C LYS A 5 3.17 -3.35 15.70
N HIS A 6 3.56 -4.53 16.18
CA HIS A 6 4.86 -5.14 15.88
C HIS A 6 5.03 -5.27 14.37
N PHE A 7 6.16 -4.77 13.86
CA PHE A 7 6.42 -4.59 12.43
C PHE A 7 7.51 -5.59 12.00
N ASP A 8 7.10 -6.81 11.71
CA ASP A 8 8.00 -7.88 11.27
C ASP A 8 7.90 -7.98 9.74
N GLY A 9 8.68 -7.22 8.97
CA GLY A 9 8.51 -7.30 7.51
C GLY A 9 9.42 -6.49 6.60
N PHE A 10 10.74 -6.49 6.81
CA PHE A 10 11.66 -6.37 5.67
C PHE A 10 11.85 -7.77 5.08
N GLY A 11 11.01 -8.13 4.10
CA GLY A 11 11.14 -9.38 3.33
C GLY A 11 9.84 -10.18 3.21
N GLU A 12 9.40 -10.40 1.97
CA GLU A 12 8.36 -11.32 1.48
C GLU A 12 6.92 -11.24 2.04
N LYS A 13 6.69 -10.72 3.25
CA LYS A 13 5.35 -10.62 3.86
C LYS A 13 4.85 -9.19 3.86
N GLY A 14 3.75 -8.95 3.13
CA GLY A 14 3.06 -7.67 3.15
C GLY A 14 2.39 -7.37 4.49
N ILE A 15 1.94 -6.13 4.69
CA ILE A 15 1.17 -5.73 5.86
C ILE A 15 -0.32 -5.94 5.65
N HIS A 16 -0.92 -6.61 6.64
CA HIS A 16 -2.37 -6.65 6.80
C HIS A 16 -2.84 -5.49 7.68
N PHE A 17 -3.86 -4.77 7.22
CA PHE A 17 -4.50 -3.72 8.00
C PHE A 17 -6.01 -3.69 7.75
N LYS A 18 -6.75 -3.15 8.72
CA LYS A 18 -8.19 -2.96 8.62
C LYS A 18 -8.52 -1.47 8.44
N TYR A 19 -9.42 -1.16 7.52
CA TYR A 19 -9.94 0.18 7.30
C TYR A 19 -11.41 0.10 6.88
N LYS A 20 -12.29 0.89 7.51
CA LYS A 20 -13.75 0.84 7.29
C LYS A 20 -14.30 -0.60 7.30
N GLU A 21 -13.90 -1.40 8.29
CA GLU A 21 -14.28 -2.81 8.46
C GLU A 21 -13.84 -3.77 7.33
N LYS A 22 -13.05 -3.29 6.36
CA LYS A 22 -12.46 -4.11 5.30
C LYS A 22 -11.01 -4.45 5.61
N ASP A 23 -10.60 -5.65 5.21
CA ASP A 23 -9.22 -6.14 5.32
C ASP A 23 -8.42 -5.83 4.06
N PHE A 24 -7.23 -5.29 4.26
CA PHE A 24 -6.29 -4.92 3.22
C PHE A 24 -4.95 -5.62 3.40
N LEU A 25 -4.27 -5.83 2.28
CA LEU A 25 -2.89 -6.31 2.22
C LEU A 25 -2.07 -5.35 1.36
N LEU A 26 -1.12 -4.65 1.98
CA LEU A 26 -0.08 -3.93 1.27
C LEU A 26 1.12 -4.85 1.11
N SER A 27 1.46 -5.24 -0.12
CA SER A 27 2.62 -6.08 -0.39
C SER A 27 3.66 -5.36 -1.23
N GLN A 28 4.93 -5.61 -0.94
CA GLN A 28 6.04 -5.12 -1.74
C GLN A 28 7.12 -6.20 -1.82
N PRO A 29 7.11 -7.03 -2.86
CA PRO A 29 8.21 -7.95 -3.12
C PRO A 29 9.50 -7.18 -3.45
N LEU A 30 10.65 -7.80 -3.17
CA LEU A 30 11.97 -7.28 -3.57
C LEU A 30 12.00 -7.05 -5.10
N PHE A 31 12.41 -5.86 -5.51
CA PHE A 31 12.50 -5.43 -6.92
C PHE A 31 11.18 -5.34 -7.69
N GLU A 32 10.03 -5.52 -7.03
CA GLU A 32 8.71 -5.33 -7.63
C GLU A 32 8.03 -4.03 -7.17
N GLN A 33 6.94 -3.68 -7.87
CA GLN A 33 6.05 -2.58 -7.49
C GLN A 33 5.26 -2.95 -6.23
N ALA A 34 5.03 -1.99 -5.35
CA ALA A 34 4.11 -2.20 -4.24
C ALA A 34 2.67 -2.26 -4.75
N LYS A 35 1.88 -3.13 -4.11
CA LYS A 35 0.52 -3.47 -4.50
C LYS A 35 -0.35 -3.43 -3.25
N LEU A 36 -1.53 -2.83 -3.37
CA LEU A 36 -2.56 -2.83 -2.34
C LEU A 36 -3.69 -3.73 -2.80
N TYR A 37 -4.01 -4.69 -1.96
CA TYR A 37 -5.13 -5.59 -2.14
C TYR A 37 -6.17 -5.33 -1.08
N MET A 38 -7.43 -5.54 -1.44
CA MET A 38 -8.54 -5.69 -0.52
C MET A 38 -9.08 -7.10 -0.74
N GLN A 39 -8.94 -7.97 0.26
CA GLN A 39 -9.13 -9.42 0.08
C GLN A 39 -8.24 -9.91 -1.09
N ASP A 40 -8.85 -10.39 -2.18
CA ASP A 40 -8.15 -10.89 -3.38
C ASP A 40 -8.17 -9.90 -4.57
N SER A 41 -8.74 -8.71 -4.41
CA SER A 41 -8.85 -7.70 -5.47
C SER A 41 -7.70 -6.68 -5.39
N LEU A 42 -7.02 -6.46 -6.52
CA LEU A 42 -5.97 -5.44 -6.63
C LEU A 42 -6.60 -4.04 -6.72
N ILE A 43 -6.35 -3.21 -5.72
CA ILE A 43 -6.92 -1.86 -5.60
C ILE A 43 -5.97 -0.82 -6.17
N ALA A 44 -4.68 -0.91 -5.83
CA ALA A 44 -3.70 0.08 -6.27
C ALA A 44 -2.30 -0.49 -6.44
N VAL A 45 -1.50 0.16 -7.28
CA VAL A 45 -0.09 -0.17 -7.51
C VAL A 45 0.75 1.11 -7.50
N TRP A 46 1.88 1.06 -6.79
CA TRP A 46 2.89 2.12 -6.79
C TRP A 46 4.10 1.71 -7.61
N LYS A 47 4.29 2.41 -8.73
CA LYS A 47 5.48 2.30 -9.55
C LYS A 47 6.48 3.38 -9.13
N ILE A 48 7.48 2.97 -8.35
CA ILE A 48 8.54 3.83 -7.85
C ILE A 48 9.65 3.90 -8.90
N GLN A 49 9.94 5.10 -9.40
CA GLN A 49 10.97 5.37 -10.39
C GLN A 49 12.07 6.21 -9.73
N ILE A 50 13.05 5.54 -9.10
CA ILE A 50 14.11 6.18 -8.31
C ILE A 50 14.89 7.20 -9.14
N THR A 51 15.32 6.82 -10.36
CA THR A 51 16.09 7.68 -11.27
C THR A 51 15.32 8.94 -11.67
N ALA A 52 14.02 8.81 -11.90
CA ALA A 52 13.14 9.92 -12.27
C ALA A 52 12.61 10.71 -11.05
N ARG A 53 12.95 10.28 -9.82
CA ARG A 53 12.42 10.80 -8.55
C ARG A 53 10.89 10.93 -8.58
N ARG A 54 10.22 9.96 -9.20
CA ARG A 54 8.77 9.96 -9.43
C ARG A 54 8.15 8.69 -8.89
N VAL A 55 6.95 8.83 -8.34
CA VAL A 55 6.09 7.71 -7.99
C VAL A 55 4.83 7.86 -8.82
N GLU A 56 4.46 6.81 -9.53
CA GLU A 56 3.21 6.74 -10.26
C GLU A 56 2.28 5.78 -9.54
N VAL A 57 1.11 6.28 -9.14
CA VAL A 57 0.08 5.50 -8.45
C VAL A 57 -1.02 5.20 -9.44
N LYS A 58 -1.32 3.91 -9.62
CA LYS A 58 -2.48 3.45 -10.39
C LYS A 58 -3.50 2.91 -9.42
N ILE A 59 -4.69 3.48 -9.44
CA ILE A 59 -5.85 3.01 -8.67
C ILE A 59 -6.79 2.35 -9.67
N TYR A 60 -7.17 1.11 -9.38
CA TYR A 60 -7.98 0.26 -10.26
C TYR A 60 -9.42 0.13 -9.80
N ASP A 61 -9.72 0.58 -8.58
CA ASP A 61 -11.04 0.56 -7.99
C ASP A 61 -11.53 2.01 -7.81
N ASP A 62 -12.62 2.37 -8.51
CA ASP A 62 -13.18 3.71 -8.52
C ASP A 62 -13.72 4.13 -7.15
N ASP A 63 -14.17 3.19 -6.31
CA ASP A 63 -14.60 3.47 -4.94
C ASP A 63 -13.41 3.99 -4.08
N PHE A 64 -12.18 3.63 -4.46
CA PHE A 64 -10.95 4.08 -3.81
C PHE A 64 -10.36 5.35 -4.41
N ILE A 65 -10.91 5.88 -5.51
CA ILE A 65 -10.54 7.21 -6.01
C ILE A 65 -10.97 8.28 -5.00
N GLU A 66 -12.10 8.09 -4.32
CA GLU A 66 -12.54 8.98 -3.24
C GLU A 66 -11.59 8.89 -2.02
N ASP A 67 -11.09 7.68 -1.74
CA ASP A 67 -10.10 7.42 -0.69
C ASP A 67 -8.63 7.60 -1.19
N LYS A 68 -8.39 8.35 -2.28
CA LYS A 68 -7.04 8.55 -2.86
C LYS A 68 -5.98 9.02 -1.86
N TYR A 69 -6.38 9.76 -0.82
CA TYR A 69 -5.45 10.23 0.21
C TYR A 69 -4.98 9.11 1.14
N LEU A 70 -5.80 8.08 1.39
CA LEU A 70 -5.37 6.88 2.07
C LEU A 70 -4.30 6.16 1.25
N VAL A 71 -4.57 5.97 -0.05
CA VAL A 71 -3.64 5.32 -0.98
C VAL A 71 -2.30 6.08 -1.00
N ILE A 72 -2.31 7.40 -1.18
CA ILE A 72 -1.07 8.19 -1.17
C ILE A 72 -0.39 8.17 0.21
N GLY A 73 -1.15 8.24 1.30
CA GLY A 73 -0.63 8.23 2.67
C GLY A 73 0.04 6.90 3.04
N LEU A 74 -0.52 5.77 2.60
CA LEU A 74 0.08 4.44 2.79
C LEU A 74 1.46 4.37 2.12
N PHE A 75 1.60 4.97 0.94
CA PHE A 75 2.92 5.09 0.32
C PHE A 75 3.89 5.90 1.17
N HIS A 76 3.48 7.07 1.66
CA HIS A 76 4.38 7.89 2.46
C HIS A 76 4.87 7.16 3.71
N THR A 77 3.96 6.57 4.48
CA THR A 77 4.29 5.89 5.75
C THR A 77 5.07 4.58 5.56
N TRP A 78 4.89 3.89 4.44
CA TRP A 78 5.58 2.62 4.17
C TRP A 78 6.99 2.82 3.59
N PHE A 79 7.20 3.91 2.85
CA PHE A 79 8.42 4.12 2.07
C PHE A 79 9.35 5.23 2.61
N TYR A 80 8.95 6.00 3.62
CA TYR A 80 9.71 7.10 4.23
C TYR A 80 9.59 7.08 5.75
#